data_AF-A0A383E3G8-F1
#
_entry.id   AF-A0A383E3G8-F1
#
_cell.length_a   1.000
_cell.length_b   1.000
_cell.length_c   1.000
_cell.angle_alpha   90.00
_cell.angle_beta   90.00
_cell.angle_gamma   90.00
#
_symmetry.space_group_name_H-M   'P 1'
#
loop_
_entity.id
_entity.type
_entity.pdbx_description
1 polymer ?
#
loop_
_entity_poly.entity_id
_entity_poly.type
_entity_poly.pdbx_seq_one_letter_code
_entity_poly.pdbx_strand_id
1 'polypeptide(L)'
;MKIEHVEAVNLLCQYPEDDRFQYAGGVCTNRLTTLILVHTDTNYVGIGSVYSHPALIYLIVRDQLNPLLIGEDPCNVEELWKKMYGLTLWYG
;
A
#
# COMPACT_ATOMS: atom_id res chain seq x y z
N MET A 1 -7.49 -19.69 -5.41
CA MET A 1 -6.39 -18.95 -4.77
C MET A 1 -7.04 -17.87 -3.94
N LYS A 2 -6.68 -17.77 -2.66
CA LYS A 2 -7.29 -16.82 -1.73
C LYS A 2 -6.22 -15.98 -1.06
N ILE A 3 -6.56 -14.73 -0.77
CA ILE A 3 -5.70 -13.84 0.01
C ILE A 3 -5.65 -14.35 1.46
N GLU A 4 -4.45 -14.57 1.98
CA GLU A 4 -4.23 -14.93 3.38
C GLU A 4 -3.94 -13.71 4.24
N HIS A 5 -3.19 -12.75 3.70
CA HIS A 5 -2.77 -11.54 4.41
C HIS A 5 -2.29 -10.47 3.44
N VAL A 6 -2.49 -9.21 3.80
CA VAL A 6 -1.96 -8.04 3.10
C VAL A 6 -1.13 -7.20 4.06
N GLU A 7 0.10 -6.88 3.69
CA GLU A 7 1.00 -6.05 4.50
C GLU A 7 1.59 -4.87 3.74
N ALA A 8 2.00 -3.87 4.51
CA ALA A 8 2.63 -2.66 4.02
C ALA A 8 4.08 -2.58 4.52
N VAL A 9 5.02 -2.44 3.59
CA VAL A 9 6.46 -2.29 3.88
C VAL A 9 6.92 -0.90 3.43
N ASN A 10 7.30 -0.06 4.38
CA ASN A 10 7.80 1.28 4.09
C ASN A 10 9.27 1.23 3.67
N LEU A 11 9.59 1.87 2.54
CA LEU A 11 10.94 2.04 2.04
C LEU A 11 11.30 3.53 2.05
N LEU A 12 12.53 3.82 2.48
CA LEU A 12 13.10 5.15 2.45
C LEU A 12 14.46 5.09 1.77
N CYS A 13 14.62 5.86 0.70
CA CYS A 13 15.91 6.12 0.06
C CYS A 13 16.35 7.53 0.43
N GLN A 14 17.52 7.66 1.05
CA GLN A 14 18.11 8.98 1.32
C GLN A 14 18.96 9.39 0.13
N TYR A 15 18.77 10.60 -0.38
CA TYR A 15 19.61 11.11 -1.46
C TYR A 15 20.98 11.52 -0.92
N PRO A 16 22.07 11.18 -1.62
CA PRO A 16 23.37 11.84 -1.45
C PRO A 16 23.20 13.36 -1.53
N GLU A 17 24.07 14.12 -0.85
CA GLU A 17 23.92 15.58 -0.76
C GLU A 17 23.88 16.26 -2.13
N ASP A 18 24.71 15.77 -3.06
CA ASP A 18 24.82 16.27 -4.43
C ASP A 18 23.60 15.94 -5.32
N ASP A 19 22.78 14.97 -4.91
CA ASP A 19 21.58 14.52 -5.65
C ASP A 19 20.26 15.10 -5.10
N ARG A 20 20.33 15.87 -4.01
CA ARG A 20 19.16 16.55 -3.43
C ARG A 20 18.67 17.65 -4.38
N PHE A 21 17.37 17.85 -4.46
CA PHE A 21 16.78 18.87 -5.33
C PHE A 21 15.78 19.75 -4.58
N GLN A 22 15.68 21.01 -5.00
CA GLN A 22 14.75 22.00 -4.44
C GLN A 22 13.48 22.07 -5.30
N TYR A 23 12.33 22.19 -4.64
CA TYR A 23 11.06 22.57 -5.26
C TYR A 23 10.34 23.60 -4.39
N ALA A 24 9.15 24.04 -4.79
CA ALA A 24 8.38 25.04 -4.06
C ALA A 24 8.05 24.65 -2.59
N GLY A 25 8.09 23.35 -2.26
CA GLY A 25 7.84 22.84 -0.91
C GLY A 25 9.09 22.58 -0.05
N GLY A 26 10.29 22.88 -0.55
CA GLY A 26 11.54 22.68 0.20
C GLY A 26 12.59 21.87 -0.54
N VAL A 27 13.62 21.44 0.19
CA VAL A 27 14.66 20.52 -0.31
C VAL A 27 14.16 19.09 -0.15
N CYS A 28 14.14 18.32 -1.24
CA CYS A 28 13.86 16.90 -1.19
C CYS A 28 15.14 16.15 -0.80
N THR A 29 15.18 15.64 0.43
CA THR A 29 16.32 14.90 1.00
C THR A 29 16.17 13.38 0.87
N ASN A 30 14.94 12.90 0.65
CA ASN A 30 14.63 11.49 0.63
C ASN A 30 13.49 11.18 -0.34
N ARG A 31 13.47 9.95 -0.86
CA ARG A 31 12.31 9.35 -1.52
C ARG A 31 11.70 8.29 -0.61
N LEU A 32 10.39 8.31 -0.51
CA LEU A 32 9.63 7.31 0.21
C LEU A 32 8.66 6.59 -0.72
N THR A 33 8.43 5.31 -0.48
CA THR A 33 7.31 4.54 -1.04
C THR A 33 6.91 3.45 -0.05
N THR A 34 5.67 2.99 -0.14
CA THR A 34 5.22 1.81 0.60
C THR A 34 4.92 0.70 -0.40
N LEU A 35 5.58 -0.45 -0.23
CA LEU A 35 5.24 -1.66 -0.96
C LEU A 35 4.06 -2.33 -0.28
N ILE A 36 3.13 -2.83 -1.09
CA ILE A 36 2.00 -3.65 -0.64
C ILE A 36 2.26 -5.09 -1.08
N LEU A 37 2.31 -6.01 -0.12
CA LEU A 37 2.49 -7.43 -0.38
C LEU A 37 1.15 -8.13 -0.13
N VAL A 38 0.65 -8.83 -1.14
CA VAL A 38 -0.58 -9.63 -1.08
C VAL A 38 -0.20 -11.09 -1.08
N HIS A 39 -0.27 -11.73 0.08
CA HIS A 39 0.07 -13.14 0.27
C HIS A 39 -1.16 -14.01 0.03
N THR A 40 -0.94 -15.19 -0.56
CA THR A 40 -2.01 -16.11 -0.92
C THR A 40 -1.77 -17.51 -0.37
N ASP A 41 -2.86 -18.28 -0.27
CA ASP A 41 -2.87 -19.68 0.18
C ASP A 41 -2.11 -20.66 -0.73
N THR A 42 -1.64 -20.18 -1.88
CA THR A 42 -0.84 -20.93 -2.86
C THR A 42 0.65 -20.55 -2.82
N ASN A 43 1.10 -19.77 -1.84
CA ASN A 43 2.46 -19.21 -1.71
C ASN A 43 2.85 -18.18 -2.79
N TYR A 44 1.90 -17.73 -3.63
CA TYR A 44 2.15 -16.59 -4.50
C TYR A 44 2.04 -15.28 -3.72
N VAL A 45 2.93 -14.34 -4.05
CA VAL A 45 2.94 -12.99 -3.48
C VAL A 45 2.81 -11.98 -4.60
N GLY A 46 1.74 -11.18 -4.55
CA GLY A 46 1.57 -10.01 -5.40
C GLY A 46 2.28 -8.80 -4.78
N ILE A 47 2.92 -7.97 -5.62
CA ILE A 47 3.63 -6.77 -5.17
C ILE A 47 3.00 -5.55 -5.83
N GLY A 48 2.55 -4.60 -5.01
CA GLY A 48 2.08 -3.27 -5.42
C GLY A 48 2.89 -2.15 -4.76
N SER A 49 2.65 -0.92 -5.19
CA SER A 49 3.29 0.27 -4.62
C SER A 49 2.27 1.40 -4.45
N VAL A 50 2.40 2.14 -3.36
CA VAL A 50 1.62 3.35 -3.09
C VAL A 50 2.52 4.47 -2.59
N TYR A 51 2.16 5.70 -2.92
CA TYR A 51 2.85 6.91 -2.46
C TYR A 51 1.89 7.76 -1.62
N SER A 52 2.12 7.77 -0.31
CA SER A 52 1.38 8.61 0.65
C SER A 52 2.14 8.66 1.98
N HIS A 53 1.54 9.24 3.01
CA HIS A 53 2.12 9.28 4.34
C HIS A 53 2.27 7.85 4.92
N PRO A 54 3.48 7.41 5.32
CA PRO A 54 3.76 6.01 5.70
C PRO A 54 2.86 5.47 6.80
N ALA A 55 2.62 6.29 7.83
CA ALA A 55 1.79 5.90 8.96
C ALA A 55 0.32 5.71 8.56
N LEU A 56 -0.18 6.50 7.59
CA LEU A 56 -1.56 6.37 7.11
C LEU A 56 -1.72 5.09 6.31
N ILE A 57 -0.80 4.81 5.38
CA ILE A 57 -0.84 3.57 4.60
C ILE A 57 -0.75 2.34 5.51
N TYR A 58 0.16 2.35 6.48
CA TYR A 58 0.30 1.23 7.40
C TYR A 58 -0.99 0.96 8.17
N LEU A 59 -1.64 2.00 8.70
CA LEU A 59 -2.91 1.90 9.41
C LEU A 59 -4.04 1.42 8.49
N ILE A 60 -4.20 2.02 7.31
CA ILE A 60 -5.25 1.67 6.36
C ILE A 60 -5.12 0.21 5.91
N VAL A 61 -3.91 -0.23 5.53
CA VAL A 61 -3.67 -1.59 5.05
C VAL A 61 -3.90 -2.59 6.16
N ARG A 62 -3.28 -2.40 7.33
CA ARG A 62 -3.35 -3.37 8.44
C ARG A 62 -4.75 -3.45 9.04
N ASP A 63 -5.37 -2.31 9.34
CA ASP A 63 -6.57 -2.25 10.19
C ASP A 63 -7.87 -2.18 9.39
N GLN A 64 -7.83 -1.74 8.13
CA GLN A 64 -9.04 -1.62 7.31
C GLN A 64 -9.05 -2.60 6.15
N LEU A 65 -8.04 -2.57 5.26
CA LEU A 65 -8.12 -3.34 4.01
C LEU A 65 -7.79 -4.83 4.20
N ASN A 66 -6.77 -5.17 4.99
CA ASN A 66 -6.40 -6.55 5.26
C ASN A 66 -7.58 -7.40 5.75
N PRO A 67 -8.31 -7.05 6.84
CA PRO A 67 -9.43 -7.87 7.31
C PRO A 67 -10.58 -7.97 6.28
N LEU A 68 -10.71 -7.00 5.38
CA LEU A 68 -11.73 -7.02 4.32
C LEU A 68 -11.36 -7.92 3.14
N LEU A 69 -10.07 -8.17 2.90
CA LEU A 69 -9.59 -8.88 1.72
C LEU A 69 -9.26 -10.35 2.00
N ILE A 70 -9.03 -10.74 3.26
CA ILE A 70 -8.75 -12.14 3.64
C ILE A 70 -9.87 -13.05 3.13
N GLY A 71 -9.47 -14.16 2.48
CA GLY A 71 -10.36 -15.18 1.94
C GLY A 71 -10.90 -14.90 0.54
N GLU A 72 -10.70 -13.69 0.01
CA GLU A 72 -11.12 -13.31 -1.34
C GLU A 72 -10.15 -13.83 -2.41
N ASP A 73 -10.65 -14.05 -3.64
CA ASP A 73 -9.79 -14.39 -4.77
C ASP A 73 -9.12 -13.13 -5.34
N PRO A 74 -7.78 -13.02 -5.31
CA PRO A 74 -7.07 -11.81 -5.75
C PRO A 74 -7.21 -11.53 -7.25
N CYS A 75 -7.66 -12.49 -8.06
CA CYS A 75 -7.92 -12.29 -9.49
C CYS A 75 -9.22 -11.50 -9.75
N ASN A 76 -10.12 -11.38 -8.78
CA ASN A 76 -11.37 -10.63 -8.89
C ASN A 76 -11.17 -9.12 -8.65
N VAL A 77 -10.21 -8.52 -9.34
CA VAL A 77 -9.68 -7.17 -9.07
C VAL A 77 -10.79 -6.10 -9.00
N GLU A 78 -11.71 -6.08 -9.98
CA GLU A 78 -12.79 -5.09 -10.04
C GLU A 78 -13.78 -5.21 -8.87
N GLU A 79 -14.13 -6.43 -8.47
CA GLU A 79 -15.05 -6.66 -7.35
C GLU A 79 -14.39 -6.33 -6.01
N LEU A 80 -13.10 -6.65 -5.86
CA LEU A 80 -12.32 -6.25 -4.69
C LEU A 80 -12.20 -4.72 -4.59
N TRP A 81 -11.98 -4.05 -5.72
CA TRP A 81 -11.94 -2.59 -5.76
C TRP A 81 -13.28 -1.98 -5.34
N LYS A 82 -14.39 -2.45 -5.90
CA LYS A 82 -15.75 -1.98 -5.53
C LYS A 82 -16.04 -2.24 -4.05
N LYS A 83 -15.66 -3.41 -3.52
CA LYS A 83 -15.81 -3.77 -2.11
C LYS A 83 -15.05 -2.80 -1.20
N MET A 84 -13.77 -2.57 -1.49
CA MET A 84 -12.94 -1.63 -0.73
C MET A 84 -13.54 -0.22 -0.80
N TYR A 85 -13.77 0.29 -2.01
CA TYR A 85 -14.30 1.63 -2.21
C TYR A 85 -15.65 1.84 -1.53
N GLY A 86 -16.59 0.91 -1.70
CA GLY A 86 -17.93 1.00 -1.12
C GLY A 86 -17.91 0.99 0.41
N LEU A 87 -17.04 0.18 1.03
CA LEU A 87 -16.92 0.11 2.48
C LEU A 87 -16.18 1.30 3.09
N THR A 88 -15.32 1.98 2.33
CA THR A 88 -14.56 3.14 2.81
C THR A 88 -15.17 4.48 2.37
N LEU A 89 -16.24 4.47 1.57
CA LEU A 89 -16.86 5.67 1.01
C LEU A 89 -17.30 6.70 2.08
N TRP A 90 -17.72 6.21 3.24
CA TRP A 90 -18.20 7.07 4.33
C TRP A 90 -17.09 7.79 5.10
N TYR A 91 -15.81 7.52 4.80
CA TYR A 91 -14.69 8.25 5.40
C TYR A 91 -14.58 9.70 4.91
N GLY A 92 -15.22 10.05 3.79
CA GLY A 92 -15.17 11.37 3.17
C GLY A 92 -14.44 11.37 1.85
#